data_AF-A0AAE1F395-F1
#
_entry.id   AF-A0AAE1F395-F1
#
_cell.length_a   1.000
_cell.length_b   1.000
_cell.length_c   1.000
_cell.angle_alpha   90.00
_cell.angle_beta   90.00
_cell.angle_gamma   90.00
#
_symmetry.space_group_name_H-M   'P 1'
#
loop_
_entity.id
_entity.type
_entity.pdbx_description
1 polymer ?
#
loop_
_entity_poly.entity_id
_entity_poly.type
_entity_poly.pdbx_seq_one_letter_code
_entity_poly.pdbx_strand_id
1 'polypeptide(L)'
;MEHEPHIPAVEQESSIDDPPDLPMELEESLDDPAIHNNELQPESEITFQLFEKGTQRGRDKLVDSHGYTYKKKMQRSNVTYWQYTVRPKRNPCKALVTQRNGKFVKNNVLHNHSPSTGSDIATKVTLQVKKLAAQDLFKPASAIVDDVLLKEIGNAPCPSLPKPEHLARIANRQRQILRPTEPKNLKFELFELFFNKSRIDSLSVSESYMYVAVFK
;
A
#
# COMPACT_ATOMS: atom_id res chain seq x y z
N MET A 1 31.41 93.37 -16.18
CA MET A 1 31.10 92.36 -17.19
C MET A 1 32.37 91.60 -17.47
N GLU A 2 32.59 90.34 -17.15
CA GLU A 2 31.78 89.28 -16.56
C GLU A 2 32.80 88.29 -15.95
N HIS A 3 32.58 87.89 -14.69
CA HIS A 3 32.42 86.51 -14.23
C HIS A 3 33.58 85.51 -14.50
N GLU A 4 34.31 85.22 -13.41
CA GLU A 4 34.73 83.88 -12.99
C GLU A 4 33.53 82.89 -12.88
N PRO A 5 33.68 81.57 -12.61
CA PRO A 5 34.90 80.72 -12.43
C PRO A 5 34.78 79.30 -13.06
N HIS A 6 35.81 78.45 -12.99
CA HIS A 6 35.71 77.11 -12.35
C HIS A 6 37.08 76.42 -12.13
N ILE A 7 37.20 75.87 -10.93
CA ILE A 7 38.25 75.09 -10.22
C ILE A 7 38.19 73.60 -10.71
N PRO A 8 39.16 72.66 -10.53
CA PRO A 8 40.09 72.41 -9.38
C PRO A 8 41.58 72.18 -9.73
N ALA A 9 42.54 72.51 -8.85
CA ALA A 9 42.98 71.88 -7.58
C ALA A 9 43.64 70.49 -7.82
N VAL A 10 44.97 70.40 -7.97
CA VAL A 10 46.04 70.35 -6.95
C VAL A 10 45.91 69.11 -6.05
N GLU A 11 46.66 68.08 -6.41
CA GLU A 11 47.03 66.97 -5.52
C GLU A 11 48.35 67.34 -4.82
N GLN A 12 48.31 67.44 -3.49
CA GLN A 12 49.48 67.42 -2.63
C GLN A 12 49.35 66.24 -1.68
N GLU A 13 50.27 65.28 -1.82
CA GLU A 13 50.56 64.24 -0.84
C GLU A 13 51.46 64.80 0.28
N SER A 14 51.49 64.06 1.40
CA SER A 14 52.21 64.26 2.69
C SER A 14 51.27 64.74 3.80
N SER A 15 51.25 64.21 5.01
CA SER A 15 52.11 63.23 5.67
C SER A 15 51.51 62.92 7.06
N ILE A 16 51.80 61.72 7.57
CA ILE A 16 51.91 61.38 9.01
C ILE A 16 50.61 61.49 9.82
N ASP A 17 50.08 60.34 10.23
CA ASP A 17 49.53 60.16 11.57
C ASP A 17 49.80 58.71 11.99
N ASP A 18 50.51 58.57 13.11
CA ASP A 18 50.76 57.30 13.79
C ASP A 18 49.42 56.65 14.22
N PRO A 19 49.29 55.32 14.12
CA PRO A 19 48.04 54.63 14.43
C PRO A 19 47.74 54.63 15.95
N PRO A 20 46.47 54.81 16.34
CA PRO A 20 46.04 54.75 17.73
C PRO A 20 46.10 53.32 18.26
N ASP A 21 46.61 53.21 19.48
CA ASP A 21 46.66 52.05 20.37
C ASP A 21 45.29 51.32 20.39
N LEU A 22 45.19 50.20 19.66
CA LEU A 22 44.01 49.34 19.66
C LEU A 22 44.22 48.16 20.62
N PRO A 23 43.20 47.81 21.41
CA PRO A 23 43.30 46.88 22.52
C PRO A 23 43.61 45.47 22.04
N MET A 24 44.55 44.84 22.75
CA MET A 24 44.89 43.42 22.79
C MET A 24 43.69 42.52 22.46
N GLU A 25 43.53 42.16 21.19
CA GLU A 25 42.66 41.06 20.79
C GLU A 25 43.29 39.77 21.31
N LEU A 26 42.52 39.06 22.13
CA LEU A 26 42.85 37.74 22.62
C LEU A 26 43.10 36.83 21.41
N GLU A 27 44.31 36.28 21.29
CA GLU A 27 44.53 35.13 20.42
C GLU A 27 43.78 33.93 21.01
N GLU A 28 42.50 33.81 20.66
CA GLU A 28 41.79 32.53 20.71
C GLU A 28 42.43 31.62 19.66
N SER A 29 43.38 30.81 20.14
CA SER A 29 43.86 29.60 19.48
C SER A 29 42.68 28.86 18.86
N LEU A 30 42.60 28.85 17.53
CA LEU A 30 41.67 28.02 16.79
C LEU A 30 42.02 26.57 17.08
N ASP A 31 41.33 25.96 18.05
CA ASP A 31 41.31 24.52 18.19
C ASP A 31 40.89 23.92 16.84
N ASP A 32 41.69 22.96 16.38
CA ASP A 32 41.43 22.14 15.19
C ASP A 32 39.94 21.80 15.11
N PRO A 33 39.29 21.86 13.92
CA PRO A 33 37.96 21.32 13.79
C PRO A 33 38.07 19.82 14.06
N ALA A 34 37.80 19.44 15.31
CA ALA A 34 37.58 18.07 15.70
C ALA A 34 36.59 17.55 14.68
N ILE A 35 37.03 16.59 13.87
CA ILE A 35 36.18 15.85 12.95
C ILE A 35 35.00 15.44 13.82
N HIS A 36 33.88 16.13 13.63
CA HIS A 36 32.65 15.78 14.30
C HIS A 36 32.37 14.42 13.72
N ASN A 37 32.77 13.37 14.45
CA ASN A 37 32.33 12.02 14.24
C ASN A 37 30.83 12.18 14.18
N ASN A 38 30.32 12.18 12.95
CA ASN A 38 28.93 12.30 12.67
C ASN A 38 28.36 11.03 13.26
N GLU A 39 27.98 11.13 14.53
CA GLU A 39 27.44 10.08 15.34
C GLU A 39 26.29 9.56 14.51
N LEU A 40 26.50 8.38 13.94
CA LEU A 40 25.56 7.69 13.08
C LEU A 40 24.24 7.74 13.83
N GLN A 41 23.36 8.64 13.43
CA GLN A 41 22.01 8.67 13.96
C GLN A 41 21.49 7.26 13.79
N PRO A 42 20.91 6.64 14.84
CA PRO A 42 20.49 5.26 14.76
C PRO A 42 19.60 5.14 13.53
N GLU A 43 20.07 4.38 12.52
CA GLU A 43 19.27 4.06 11.35
C GLU A 43 17.96 3.51 11.90
N SER A 44 16.89 4.30 11.80
CA SER A 44 15.58 3.92 12.33
C SER A 44 15.29 2.50 11.85
N GLU A 45 15.23 1.53 12.77
CA GLU A 45 15.14 0.12 12.42
C GLU A 45 13.94 -0.09 11.49
N ILE A 46 14.21 -0.41 10.22
CA ILE A 46 13.16 -0.63 9.24
C ILE A 46 12.44 -1.90 9.63
N THR A 47 11.16 -1.77 10.02
CA THR A 47 10.33 -2.93 10.33
C THR A 47 9.64 -3.43 9.06
N PHE A 48 9.40 -4.74 8.99
CA PHE A 48 8.76 -5.39 7.86
C PHE A 48 7.53 -6.17 8.32
N GLN A 49 6.43 -5.99 7.60
CA GLN A 49 5.19 -6.72 7.81
C GLN A 49 4.88 -7.62 6.60
N LEU A 50 4.76 -8.92 6.87
CA LEU A 50 4.38 -9.91 5.87
C LEU A 50 2.87 -10.12 5.90
N PHE A 51 2.23 -9.91 4.76
CA PHE A 51 0.81 -10.13 4.55
C PHE A 51 0.60 -11.35 3.64
N GLU A 52 0.24 -12.48 4.24
CA GLU A 52 -0.16 -13.68 3.50
C GLU A 52 -1.37 -13.38 2.62
N LYS A 53 -1.32 -13.82 1.36
CA LYS A 53 -2.36 -13.52 0.36
C LYS A 53 -2.66 -12.01 0.19
N GLY A 54 -1.76 -11.12 0.61
CA GLY A 54 -1.94 -9.67 0.65
C GLY A 54 -2.01 -8.96 -0.71
N THR A 55 -1.67 -9.63 -1.81
CA THR A 55 -1.84 -9.05 -3.15
C THR A 55 -3.29 -9.21 -3.67
N GLN A 56 -3.66 -8.45 -4.70
CA GLN A 56 -4.97 -8.57 -5.35
C GLN A 56 -5.26 -10.01 -5.79
N ARG A 57 -4.25 -10.71 -6.33
CA ARG A 57 -4.33 -12.10 -6.81
C ARG A 57 -4.06 -13.17 -5.74
N GLY A 58 -3.98 -12.81 -4.46
CA GLY A 58 -3.84 -13.77 -3.36
C GLY A 58 -2.44 -14.36 -3.18
N ARG A 59 -1.40 -13.73 -3.72
CA ARG A 59 0.01 -13.98 -3.34
C ARG A 59 0.40 -13.15 -2.14
N ASP A 60 1.46 -13.56 -1.45
CA ASP A 60 2.02 -12.82 -0.31
C ASP A 60 2.57 -11.46 -0.74
N LYS A 61 2.45 -10.49 0.17
CA LYS A 61 2.96 -9.12 0.00
C LYS A 61 3.76 -8.74 1.24
N LEU A 62 4.93 -8.15 1.05
CA LEU A 62 5.75 -7.62 2.13
C LEU A 62 5.68 -6.09 2.07
N VAL A 63 5.56 -5.43 3.21
CA VAL A 63 5.52 -3.97 3.33
C VAL A 63 6.51 -3.55 4.42
N ASP A 64 7.25 -2.47 4.22
CA ASP A 64 8.12 -1.90 5.26
C ASP A 64 7.47 -0.71 5.97
N SER A 65 8.08 -0.27 7.09
CA SER A 65 7.63 0.88 7.87
C SER A 65 7.62 2.21 7.10
N HIS A 66 8.41 2.30 6.03
CA HIS A 66 8.50 3.48 5.17
C HIS A 66 7.42 3.49 4.07
N GLY A 67 6.57 2.45 3.98
CA GLY A 67 5.51 2.34 2.98
C GLY A 67 5.98 1.79 1.62
N TYR A 68 7.17 1.21 1.55
CA TYR A 68 7.68 0.47 0.40
C TYR A 68 7.06 -0.93 0.37
N THR A 69 6.64 -1.40 -0.82
CA THR A 69 6.01 -2.71 -0.99
C THR A 69 6.83 -3.64 -1.87
N TYR A 70 6.85 -4.92 -1.51
CA TYR A 70 7.64 -5.94 -2.18
C TYR A 70 6.78 -7.15 -2.55
N LYS A 71 7.10 -7.76 -3.69
CA LYS A 71 6.54 -9.03 -4.17
C LYS A 71 7.59 -10.13 -4.06
N LYS A 72 7.15 -11.35 -3.80
CA LYS A 72 8.03 -12.54 -3.81
C LYS A 72 8.65 -12.68 -5.20
N LYS A 73 9.99 -12.64 -5.29
CA LYS A 73 10.77 -12.85 -6.52
C LYS A 73 11.05 -14.34 -6.71
N MET A 74 11.56 -14.96 -5.66
CA MET A 74 12.01 -16.36 -5.64
C MET A 74 12.07 -16.83 -4.20
N GLN A 75 11.76 -18.10 -3.98
CA GLN A 75 11.94 -18.78 -2.70
C GLN A 75 12.85 -19.98 -2.93
N ARG A 76 13.91 -20.08 -2.13
CA ARG A 76 14.81 -21.24 -2.00
C ARG A 76 14.57 -21.89 -0.63
N SER A 77 15.21 -23.02 -0.35
CA SER A 77 14.94 -23.85 0.85
C SER A 77 14.76 -23.06 2.14
N ASN A 78 15.67 -22.12 2.45
CA ASN A 78 15.63 -21.30 3.67
C ASN A 78 15.73 -19.78 3.41
N VAL A 79 15.64 -19.37 2.13
CA VAL A 79 15.82 -17.97 1.73
C VAL A 79 14.70 -17.52 0.81
N THR A 80 13.99 -16.46 1.18
CA THR A 80 13.02 -15.80 0.31
C THR A 80 13.56 -14.46 -0.15
N TYR A 81 13.57 -14.25 -1.46
CA TYR A 81 13.94 -12.99 -2.07
C TYR A 81 12.68 -12.20 -2.42
N TRP A 82 12.60 -10.98 -1.92
CA TRP A 82 11.50 -10.05 -2.13
C TRP A 82 12.01 -8.88 -2.96
N GLN A 83 11.39 -8.66 -4.12
CA GLN A 83 11.74 -7.56 -5.01
C GLN A 83 10.69 -6.47 -4.96
N TYR A 84 11.10 -5.24 -5.20
CA TYR A 84 10.18 -4.12 -5.22
C TYR A 84 9.08 -4.26 -6.30
N THR A 85 7.89 -3.69 -6.01
CA THR A 85 6.72 -3.78 -6.90
C THR A 85 6.75 -2.80 -8.06
N VAL A 86 7.20 -1.55 -7.83
CA VAL A 86 7.28 -0.50 -8.85
C VAL A 86 8.44 -0.76 -9.81
N ARG A 87 8.12 -0.76 -11.11
CA ARG A 87 9.07 -0.98 -12.19
C ARG A 87 8.85 0.04 -13.30
N PRO A 88 9.42 1.24 -13.18
CA PRO A 88 9.40 2.22 -14.26
C PRO A 88 10.05 1.62 -15.52
N LYS A 89 9.55 1.97 -16.70
CA LYS A 89 9.96 1.35 -17.98
C LYS A 89 11.46 1.53 -18.29
N ARG A 90 12.05 2.66 -17.89
CA ARG A 90 13.47 2.99 -18.16
C ARG A 90 14.41 2.57 -17.04
N ASN A 91 14.10 2.97 -15.79
CA ASN A 91 14.94 2.69 -14.63
C ASN A 91 14.15 1.85 -13.60
N PRO A 92 14.16 0.52 -13.67
CA PRO A 92 13.48 -0.33 -12.70
C PRO A 92 14.17 -0.27 -11.34
N CYS A 93 13.39 -0.23 -10.26
CA CYS A 93 13.94 -0.30 -8.91
C CYS A 93 14.67 -1.64 -8.70
N LYS A 94 15.93 -1.57 -8.24
CA LYS A 94 16.79 -2.74 -7.95
C LYS A 94 16.84 -3.09 -6.46
N ALA A 95 16.06 -2.41 -5.62
CA ALA A 95 15.95 -2.72 -4.21
C ALA A 95 15.39 -4.14 -3.99
N LEU A 96 15.98 -4.84 -3.04
CA LEU A 96 15.72 -6.25 -2.74
C LEU A 96 15.77 -6.45 -1.22
N VAL A 97 14.83 -7.22 -0.70
CA VAL A 97 14.84 -7.69 0.68
C VAL A 97 15.05 -9.19 0.68
N THR A 98 15.99 -9.65 1.50
CA THR A 98 16.25 -11.08 1.70
C THR A 98 15.70 -11.47 3.06
N GLN A 99 14.86 -12.50 3.08
CA GLN A 99 14.32 -13.10 4.29
C GLN A 99 15.04 -14.42 4.59
N ARG A 100 15.63 -14.55 5.77
CA ARG A 100 16.27 -15.78 6.27
C ARG A 100 15.93 -15.97 7.74
N ASN A 101 15.44 -17.16 8.12
CA ASN A 101 15.12 -17.50 9.51
C ASN A 101 14.25 -16.43 10.21
N GLY A 102 13.24 -15.90 9.51
CA GLY A 102 12.36 -14.84 10.02
C GLY A 102 12.95 -13.42 10.03
N LYS A 103 14.25 -13.24 9.77
CA LYS A 103 14.91 -11.93 9.70
C LYS A 103 14.87 -11.38 8.28
N PHE A 104 14.67 -10.08 8.14
CA PHE A 104 14.64 -9.37 6.87
C PHE A 104 15.86 -8.44 6.76
N VAL A 105 16.56 -8.53 5.64
CA VAL A 105 17.73 -7.69 5.33
C VAL A 105 17.52 -7.04 3.98
N LYS A 106 17.43 -5.71 3.95
CA LYS A 106 17.39 -4.91 2.71
C LYS A 106 18.80 -4.80 2.13
N ASN A 107 18.93 -4.83 0.81
CA ASN A 107 20.19 -4.53 0.15
C ASN A 107 20.52 -3.03 0.23
N ASN A 108 21.81 -2.69 0.08
CA ASN A 108 22.27 -1.30 0.07
C ASN A 108 21.96 -0.57 -1.26
N VAL A 109 20.72 -0.66 -1.72
CA VAL A 109 20.25 0.00 -2.95
C VAL A 109 19.10 0.92 -2.59
N LEU A 110 19.28 2.20 -2.89
CA LEU A 110 18.25 3.22 -2.71
C LEU A 110 17.10 3.03 -3.71
N HIS A 111 15.90 3.39 -3.27
CA HIS A 111 14.73 3.41 -4.15
C HIS A 111 14.83 4.59 -5.12
N ASN A 112 14.32 4.39 -6.34
CA ASN A 112 14.28 5.42 -7.38
C ASN A 112 12.85 5.93 -7.62
N HIS A 113 12.00 5.81 -6.61
CA HIS A 113 10.61 6.25 -6.59
C HIS A 113 10.21 6.56 -5.15
N SER A 114 9.15 7.34 -4.97
CA SER A 114 8.57 7.62 -3.66
C SER A 114 7.96 6.37 -3.01
N PRO A 115 7.89 6.33 -1.67
CA PRO A 115 7.11 5.33 -0.97
C PRO A 115 5.59 5.51 -1.21
N SER A 116 4.83 4.45 -0.99
CA SER A 116 3.38 4.46 -1.13
C SER A 116 2.76 4.48 0.28
N THR A 117 2.61 5.67 0.85
CA THR A 117 2.12 5.88 2.23
C THR A 117 0.78 5.20 2.48
N GLY A 118 0.64 4.49 3.60
CA GLY A 118 -0.55 3.72 3.96
C GLY A 118 -0.72 2.40 3.20
N SER A 119 0.34 1.88 2.58
CA SER A 119 0.31 0.60 1.85
C SER A 119 0.02 -0.61 2.74
N ASP A 120 0.52 -0.59 3.96
CA ASP A 120 0.28 -1.57 5.02
C ASP A 120 -1.20 -1.60 5.39
N ILE A 121 -1.78 -0.44 5.71
CA ILE A 121 -3.21 -0.28 6.04
C ILE A 121 -4.07 -0.70 4.86
N ALA A 122 -3.76 -0.24 3.64
CA ALA A 122 -4.48 -0.63 2.43
C ALA A 122 -4.47 -2.15 2.19
N THR A 123 -3.33 -2.80 2.47
CA THR A 123 -3.19 -4.26 2.36
C THR A 123 -4.02 -4.96 3.42
N LYS A 124 -3.94 -4.49 4.67
CA LYS A 124 -4.71 -5.00 5.82
C LYS A 124 -6.21 -4.91 5.58
N VAL A 125 -6.71 -3.73 5.19
CA VAL A 125 -8.12 -3.49 4.81
C VAL A 125 -8.56 -4.47 3.73
N THR A 126 -7.80 -4.58 2.64
CA THR A 126 -8.16 -5.48 1.53
C THR A 126 -8.22 -6.95 1.98
N LEU A 127 -7.31 -7.37 2.86
CA LEU A 127 -7.32 -8.72 3.43
C LEU A 127 -8.52 -8.97 4.35
N GLN A 128 -8.84 -8.02 5.23
CA GLN A 128 -10.00 -8.14 6.12
C GLN A 128 -11.31 -8.16 5.32
N VAL A 129 -11.45 -7.32 4.30
CA VAL A 129 -12.61 -7.34 3.39
C VAL A 129 -12.77 -8.72 2.75
N LYS A 130 -11.69 -9.32 2.22
CA LYS A 130 -11.74 -10.68 1.64
C LYS A 130 -12.11 -11.73 2.68
N LYS A 131 -11.57 -11.64 3.90
CA LYS A 131 -11.83 -12.57 5.00
C LYS A 131 -13.30 -12.52 5.42
N LEU A 132 -13.82 -11.33 5.72
CA LEU A 132 -15.21 -11.15 6.13
C LEU A 132 -16.18 -11.48 5.00
N ALA A 133 -15.87 -11.11 3.76
CA ALA A 133 -16.71 -11.45 2.62
C ALA A 133 -16.86 -12.96 2.40
N ALA A 134 -15.83 -13.74 2.77
CA ALA A 134 -15.87 -15.20 2.73
C ALA A 134 -16.67 -15.81 3.89
N GLN A 135 -16.72 -15.14 5.04
CA GLN A 135 -17.45 -15.58 6.23
C GLN A 135 -18.94 -15.23 6.13
N ASP A 136 -19.25 -13.97 5.82
CA ASP A 136 -20.61 -13.44 5.78
C ASP A 136 -21.09 -13.31 4.34
N LEU A 137 -21.55 -14.41 3.73
CA LEU A 137 -21.94 -14.42 2.31
C LEU A 137 -23.15 -13.52 1.99
N PHE A 138 -24.06 -13.33 2.96
CA PHE A 138 -25.33 -12.64 2.78
C PHE A 138 -25.30 -11.16 3.17
N LYS A 139 -24.30 -10.73 3.94
CA LYS A 139 -24.14 -9.32 4.32
C LYS A 139 -23.81 -8.48 3.07
N PRO A 140 -24.40 -7.30 2.84
CA PRO A 140 -24.06 -6.49 1.67
C PRO A 140 -22.58 -6.11 1.68
N ALA A 141 -21.96 -6.14 0.50
CA ALA A 141 -20.51 -5.89 0.36
C ALA A 141 -20.11 -4.48 0.80
N SER A 142 -20.98 -3.48 0.59
CA SER A 142 -20.78 -2.11 1.07
C SER A 142 -20.68 -2.07 2.60
N ALA A 143 -21.62 -2.68 3.32
CA ALA A 143 -21.59 -2.71 4.78
C ALA A 143 -20.33 -3.39 5.33
N ILE A 144 -19.85 -4.48 4.70
CA ILE A 144 -18.56 -5.08 5.09
C ILE A 144 -17.41 -4.10 4.90
N VAL A 145 -17.40 -3.36 3.79
CA VAL A 145 -16.36 -2.36 3.52
C VAL A 145 -16.40 -1.26 4.56
N ASP A 146 -17.57 -0.69 4.84
CA ASP A 146 -17.73 0.38 5.82
C ASP A 146 -17.25 -0.05 7.22
N ASP A 147 -17.64 -1.24 7.67
CA ASP A 147 -17.20 -1.79 8.96
C ASP A 147 -15.67 -1.96 9.03
N VAL A 148 -15.05 -2.46 7.95
CA VAL A 148 -13.59 -2.65 7.90
C VAL A 148 -12.87 -1.32 7.86
N LEU A 149 -13.37 -0.36 7.07
CA LEU A 149 -12.78 0.97 6.98
C LEU A 149 -12.83 1.68 8.33
N LEU A 150 -13.97 1.64 9.03
CA LEU A 150 -14.13 2.23 10.36
C LEU A 150 -13.21 1.59 11.41
N LYS A 151 -12.95 0.28 11.30
CA LYS A 151 -12.12 -0.44 12.26
C LYS A 151 -10.62 -0.26 12.02
N GLU A 152 -10.18 -0.24 10.77
CA GLU A 152 -8.77 -0.36 10.40
C GLU A 152 -8.09 0.97 10.05
N ILE A 153 -8.87 2.00 9.71
CA ILE A 153 -8.33 3.32 9.34
C ILE A 153 -8.24 4.19 10.60
N GLY A 154 -7.04 4.70 10.87
CA GLY A 154 -6.83 5.77 11.86
C GLY A 154 -7.00 7.16 11.24
N ASN A 155 -6.74 8.21 12.01
CA ASN A 155 -6.89 9.60 11.56
C ASN A 155 -5.84 10.06 10.53
N ALA A 156 -4.82 9.24 10.24
CA ALA A 156 -3.74 9.59 9.34
C ALA A 156 -4.14 9.46 7.86
N PRO A 157 -3.73 10.40 6.98
CA PRO A 157 -3.96 10.30 5.54
C PRO A 157 -3.36 9.01 4.95
N CYS A 158 -4.18 8.22 4.26
CA CYS A 158 -3.77 6.96 3.64
C CYS A 158 -3.99 7.01 2.11
N PRO A 159 -3.09 7.64 1.32
CA PRO A 159 -3.27 7.82 -0.12
C PRO A 159 -3.26 6.49 -0.90
N SER A 160 -2.65 5.43 -0.36
CA SER A 160 -2.63 4.10 -0.99
C SER A 160 -3.94 3.31 -0.81
N LEU A 161 -4.90 3.85 -0.06
CA LEU A 161 -6.15 3.16 0.24
C LEU A 161 -7.03 3.05 -1.02
N PRO A 162 -7.52 1.85 -1.38
CA PRO A 162 -8.44 1.70 -2.49
C PRO A 162 -9.78 2.40 -2.23
N LYS A 163 -10.43 2.87 -3.29
CA LYS A 163 -11.80 3.41 -3.20
C LYS A 163 -12.76 2.35 -2.61
N PRO A 164 -13.73 2.73 -1.75
CA PRO A 164 -14.69 1.80 -1.16
C PRO A 164 -15.42 0.93 -2.19
N GLU A 165 -15.82 1.50 -3.32
CA GLU A 165 -16.45 0.77 -4.43
C GLU A 165 -15.57 -0.36 -5.00
N HIS A 166 -14.25 -0.16 -5.04
CA HIS A 166 -13.33 -1.19 -5.50
C HIS A 166 -13.22 -2.32 -4.45
N LEU A 167 -13.22 -2.00 -3.17
CA LEU A 167 -13.24 -2.99 -2.09
C LEU A 167 -14.53 -3.82 -2.13
N ALA A 168 -15.69 -3.20 -2.37
CA ALA A 168 -16.96 -3.90 -2.50
C ALA A 168 -16.95 -4.89 -3.70
N ARG A 169 -16.34 -4.48 -4.82
CA ARG A 169 -16.12 -5.38 -5.97
C ARG A 169 -15.18 -6.54 -5.62
N ILE A 170 -14.13 -6.30 -4.85
CA ILE A 170 -13.22 -7.35 -4.38
C ILE A 170 -13.95 -8.35 -3.48
N ALA A 171 -14.79 -7.87 -2.55
CA ALA A 171 -15.61 -8.72 -1.69
C ALA A 171 -16.53 -9.64 -2.51
N ASN A 172 -17.27 -9.07 -3.46
CA ASN A 172 -18.17 -9.84 -4.33
C ASN A 172 -17.41 -10.86 -5.20
N ARG A 173 -16.25 -10.46 -5.75
CA ARG A 173 -15.38 -11.39 -6.49
C ARG A 173 -14.89 -12.53 -5.61
N GLN A 174 -14.55 -12.26 -4.35
CA GLN A 174 -14.15 -13.30 -3.41
C GLN A 174 -15.27 -14.30 -3.16
N ARG A 175 -16.51 -13.82 -2.97
CA ARG A 175 -17.69 -14.69 -2.83
C ARG A 175 -17.92 -15.55 -4.07
N GLN A 176 -17.82 -14.96 -5.26
CA GLN A 176 -17.97 -15.68 -6.53
C GLN A 176 -17.02 -16.87 -6.63
N ILE A 177 -15.76 -16.69 -6.23
CA ILE A 177 -14.74 -17.76 -6.24
C ILE A 177 -15.10 -18.90 -5.28
N LEU A 178 -15.81 -18.62 -4.20
CA LEU A 178 -16.21 -19.60 -3.19
C LEU A 178 -17.54 -20.29 -3.48
N ARG A 179 -18.28 -19.87 -4.51
CA ARG A 179 -19.54 -20.52 -4.87
C ARG A 179 -19.28 -21.94 -5.37
N PRO A 180 -20.12 -22.91 -5.02
CA PRO A 180 -20.11 -24.23 -5.64
C PRO A 180 -20.19 -24.11 -7.16
N THR A 181 -19.55 -25.03 -7.86
CA THR A 181 -19.69 -25.14 -9.32
C THR A 181 -21.14 -25.47 -9.65
N GLU A 182 -21.68 -24.84 -10.69
CA GLU A 182 -23.02 -25.15 -11.16
C GLU A 182 -23.14 -26.65 -11.47
N PRO A 183 -24.17 -27.33 -10.94
CA PRO A 183 -24.33 -28.76 -11.17
C PRO A 183 -24.57 -29.02 -12.66
N LYS A 184 -23.65 -29.75 -13.29
CA LYS A 184 -23.71 -30.05 -14.73
C LYS A 184 -24.81 -31.03 -15.11
N ASN A 185 -25.27 -31.83 -14.16
CA ASN A 185 -26.32 -32.82 -14.35
C ASN A 185 -27.24 -32.78 -13.14
N LEU A 186 -28.51 -32.49 -13.39
CA LEU A 186 -29.54 -32.63 -12.38
C LEU A 186 -29.94 -34.11 -12.34
N LYS A 187 -29.52 -34.82 -11.30
CA LYS A 187 -30.05 -36.16 -11.01
C LYS A 187 -31.38 -35.96 -10.30
N PHE A 188 -32.47 -36.00 -11.05
CA PHE A 188 -33.81 -36.05 -10.48
C PHE A 188 -34.20 -37.50 -10.29
N GLU A 189 -34.60 -37.88 -9.07
CA GLU A 189 -35.31 -39.13 -8.83
C GLU A 189 -36.80 -38.87 -9.08
N LEU A 190 -37.33 -39.47 -10.13
CA LEU A 190 -38.78 -39.51 -10.34
C LEU A 190 -39.37 -40.47 -9.33
N PHE A 191 -40.10 -39.95 -8.35
CA PHE A 191 -40.91 -40.77 -7.49
C PHE A 191 -42.09 -41.32 -8.31
N GLU A 192 -42.03 -42.61 -8.66
CA GLU A 192 -43.06 -43.32 -9.43
C GLU A 192 -44.44 -43.37 -8.74
N LEU A 193 -44.55 -42.90 -7.50
CA LEU A 193 -45.79 -42.89 -6.73
C LEU A 193 -46.91 -42.04 -7.35
N PHE A 194 -46.62 -41.20 -8.35
CA PHE A 194 -47.61 -40.40 -9.08
C PHE A 194 -47.97 -40.95 -10.48
N PHE A 195 -47.27 -41.98 -10.99
CA PHE A 195 -47.51 -42.51 -12.34
C PHE A 195 -48.47 -43.70 -12.40
N ASN A 196 -49.04 -44.12 -11.27
CA ASN A 196 -50.14 -45.08 -11.27
C ASN A 196 -51.50 -44.39 -11.48
N LYS A 197 -51.72 -43.90 -12.70
CA LYS A 197 -53.05 -43.92 -13.31
C LYS A 197 -52.95 -44.80 -14.55
N SER A 198 -53.27 -46.06 -14.33
CA SER A 198 -53.82 -46.94 -15.36
C SER A 198 -54.66 -46.17 -16.37
N ARG A 199 -54.25 -46.25 -17.65
CA ARG A 199 -55.12 -46.16 -18.83
C ARG A 199 -56.05 -44.94 -18.86
N ILE A 200 -55.57 -43.84 -19.42
CA ILE A 200 -56.44 -42.75 -19.89
C ILE A 200 -56.82 -43.09 -21.34
N ASP A 201 -57.83 -43.96 -21.50
CA ASP A 201 -58.74 -43.84 -22.63
C ASP A 201 -59.56 -42.56 -22.38
N SER A 202 -59.55 -41.65 -23.35
CA SER A 202 -60.44 -40.51 -23.58
C SER A 202 -61.36 -40.09 -22.41
N LEU A 203 -61.21 -38.87 -21.90
CA LEU A 203 -62.33 -37.92 -21.66
C LEU A 203 -61.81 -36.58 -21.15
N SER A 204 -62.28 -35.52 -21.81
CA SER A 204 -62.17 -34.13 -21.43
C SER A 204 -62.79 -33.86 -20.05
N VAL A 205 -62.07 -33.22 -19.14
CA VAL A 205 -62.66 -32.24 -18.20
C VAL A 205 -61.58 -31.23 -17.78
N SER A 206 -61.95 -29.96 -17.91
CA SER A 206 -61.28 -28.78 -17.39
C SER A 206 -61.15 -28.82 -15.87
N GLU A 207 -59.98 -28.59 -15.28
CA GLU A 207 -59.95 -28.10 -13.91
C GLU A 207 -58.66 -27.37 -13.53
N SER A 208 -58.89 -26.32 -12.76
CA SER A 208 -58.01 -25.25 -12.33
C SER A 208 -56.77 -25.75 -11.57
N TYR A 209 -55.58 -25.40 -12.07
CA TYR A 209 -54.33 -25.62 -11.35
C TYR A 209 -54.12 -24.51 -10.31
N MET A 210 -54.41 -24.81 -9.05
CA MET A 210 -53.85 -24.09 -7.90
C MET A 210 -52.46 -24.64 -7.60
N TYR A 211 -51.42 -23.95 -8.05
CA TYR A 211 -50.04 -24.22 -7.66
C TYR A 211 -49.82 -23.77 -6.21
N VAL A 212 -49.59 -24.71 -5.29
CA VAL A 212 -49.00 -24.42 -3.98
C VAL A 212 -47.62 -25.06 -3.94
N ALA A 213 -46.60 -24.23 -4.16
CA ALA A 213 -45.21 -24.63 -3.96
C ALA A 213 -44.87 -24.56 -2.47
N VAL A 214 -44.68 -25.72 -1.82
CA VAL A 214 -44.14 -25.80 -0.46
C VAL A 214 -42.63 -26.03 -0.55
N PHE A 215 -41.86 -25.02 -0.16
CA PHE A 215 -40.42 -25.14 0.04
C PHE A 215 -40.16 -25.65 1.46
N LYS A 216 -39.40 -26.74 1.59
CA LYS A 216 -38.78 -27.18 2.85
C LYS A 216 -37.29 -26.90 2.81
#